data_AF-A0A5T6YWQ9-F1
#
_entry.id   AF-A0A5T6YWQ9-F1
#
_cell.length_a   1.000
_cell.length_b   1.000
_cell.length_c   1.000
_cell.angle_alpha   90.00
_cell.angle_beta   90.00
_cell.angle_gamma   90.00
#
_symmetry.space_group_name_H-M   'P 1'
#
loop_
_entity.id
_entity.type
_entity.pdbx_description
1 polymer ?
#
loop_
_entity_poly.entity_id
_entity_poly.type
_entity_poly.pdbx_seq_one_letter_code
_entity_poly.pdbx_strand_id
1 'polypeptide(L)' 'LEWECCLKNSEDGAREGSRFIEDHIISVSNRSFDDFAETESNISEIRKILGIF' A
#
# COMPACT_ATOMS: atom_id res chain seq x y z
N LEU A 1 -3.50 4.42 7.81
CA LEU A 1 -2.93 5.69 8.31
C LEU A 1 -1.72 5.30 9.13
N GLU A 2 -0.53 5.64 8.67
CA GLU A 2 0.65 5.59 9.54
C GLU A 2 0.50 6.70 10.58
N TRP A 3 0.61 6.35 11.85
CA TRP A 3 0.49 7.30 12.94
C TRP A 3 1.82 7.36 13.70
N GLU A 4 2.54 8.47 13.53
CA GLU A 4 3.77 8.76 14.23
C GLU A 4 3.68 10.17 14.83
N CYS A 5 3.13 10.29 16.03
CA CYS A 5 3.04 11.56 16.75
C CYS A 5 3.49 11.38 18.20
N CYS A 6 4.47 12.17 18.64
CA CYS A 6 5.02 12.08 20.01
C CYS A 6 4.15 12.76 21.08
N LEU A 7 3.04 13.40 20.70
CA LEU A 7 2.17 14.17 21.61
C LEU A 7 0.75 13.61 21.77
N LYS A 8 0.28 12.84 20.79
CA LYS A 8 -1.04 12.18 20.81
C LYS A 8 -0.81 10.71 21.20
N ASN A 9 -1.84 10.00 21.69
CA ASN A 9 -1.76 8.54 21.89
C ASN A 9 -2.24 7.78 20.63
N SER A 10 -1.91 6.49 20.56
CA SER A 10 -2.24 5.64 19.42
C SER A 10 -3.73 5.50 19.18
N GLU A 11 -4.53 5.38 20.24
CA GLU A 11 -5.97 5.11 20.16
C GLU A 11 -6.73 6.30 19.58
N ASP A 12 -6.40 7.51 20.02
CA ASP A 12 -6.96 8.75 19.50
C ASP A 12 -6.54 8.98 18.05
N GLY A 13 -5.27 8.72 17.73
CA GLY A 13 -4.74 8.76 16.36
C GLY A 13 -5.50 7.82 15.41
N ALA A 14 -5.68 6.57 15.83
CA ALA A 14 -6.41 5.58 15.05
C ALA A 14 -7.89 5.95 14.87
N ARG A 15 -8.56 6.41 15.94
CA ARG A 15 -9.97 6.79 15.91
C ARG A 15 -10.25 7.96 14.99
N GLU A 16 -9.44 9.01 15.06
CA GLU A 16 -9.58 10.17 14.18
C GLU A 16 -9.23 9.84 12.73
N GLY A 17 -8.13 9.11 12.51
CA GLY A 17 -7.70 8.74 11.17
C GLY A 17 -8.64 7.77 10.46
N SER A 18 -9.27 6.86 11.20
CA SER A 18 -10.30 5.97 10.64
C SER A 18 -11.46 6.76 10.05
N ARG A 19 -11.97 7.75 10.80
CA ARG A 19 -13.06 8.62 10.32
C ARG A 19 -12.63 9.45 9.12
N PHE A 20 -11.44 10.04 9.19
CA PHE A 20 -10.91 10.82 8.07
C PHE A 20 -10.81 9.99 6.78
N ILE A 21 -10.31 8.75 6.88
CA ILE A 21 -10.24 7.84 5.73
C ILE A 21 -11.65 7.54 5.20
N GLU A 22 -12.60 7.21 6.07
CA GLU A 22 -13.98 6.92 5.67
C GLU A 22 -14.64 8.07 4.91
N ASP A 23 -14.41 9.32 5.38
CA ASP A 23 -15.00 10.52 4.76
C ASP A 23 -14.35 10.89 3.41
N HIS A 24 -13.11 10.45 3.15
CA HIS A 24 -12.31 10.90 2.00
C HIS A 24 -11.87 9.78 1.06
N ILE A 25 -12.21 8.52 1.36
CA ILE A 25 -11.87 7.40 0.49
C ILE A 25 -12.60 7.54 -0.84
N ILE A 26 -11.85 7.42 -1.93
CA ILE A 26 -12.41 7.38 -3.29
C ILE A 26 -13.05 6.02 -3.56
N SER A 27 -13.89 5.93 -4.59
CA SER A 27 -14.43 4.65 -5.04
C SER A 27 -13.31 3.66 -5.36
N VAL A 28 -13.35 2.51 -4.68
CA VAL A 28 -12.36 1.44 -4.87
C VAL A 28 -12.58 0.73 -6.21
N SER A 29 -11.49 0.18 -6.76
CA SER A 29 -11.56 -0.66 -7.97
C SER A 29 -12.36 -1.93 -7.70
N ASN A 30 -13.20 -2.32 -8.67
CA ASN A 30 -13.91 -3.61 -8.66
C ASN A 30 -13.02 -4.78 -9.10
N ARG A 31 -11.80 -4.50 -9.60
CA ARG A 31 -10.80 -5.50 -9.99
C ARG A 31 -9.71 -5.56 -8.93
N SER A 32 -9.22 -6.77 -8.67
CA SER A 32 -8.11 -6.95 -7.74
C SER A 32 -6.84 -6.31 -8.30
N PHE A 33 -5.93 -5.88 -7.41
CA PHE A 33 -4.64 -5.35 -7.82
C PHE A 33 -3.76 -6.45 -8.43
N ASP A 34 -3.86 -7.67 -7.91
CA ASP A 34 -3.06 -8.81 -8.36
C ASP A 34 -3.38 -9.15 -9.82
N ASP A 35 -4.64 -9.14 -10.24
CA ASP A 35 -5.03 -9.35 -11.64
C ASP A 35 -4.46 -8.27 -12.59
N PHE A 36 -4.14 -7.08 -12.08
CA PHE A 36 -3.49 -6.01 -12.84
C PHE A 36 -1.96 -6.13 -12.82
N ALA A 37 -1.39 -6.53 -11.69
CA ALA A 37 0.04 -6.62 -11.47
C ALA A 37 0.66 -7.95 -11.95
N GLU A 38 -0.17 -8.96 -12.25
CA GLU A 38 0.28 -10.25 -12.75
C GLU A 38 1.03 -10.06 -14.08
N THR A 39 2.35 -10.19 -14.00
CA THR A 39 3.26 -10.17 -15.15
C THR A 39 4.11 -11.42 -15.08
N GLU A 40 4.23 -12.16 -16.18
CA GLU A 40 5.14 -13.31 -16.23
C GLU A 40 6.56 -12.86 -15.87
N SER A 41 7.10 -13.41 -14.78
CA SER A 41 8.42 -13.01 -14.29
C SER A 41 9.50 -13.78 -15.03
N ASN A 42 10.29 -13.08 -15.85
CA ASN A 42 11.46 -13.66 -16.51
C ASN A 42 12.68 -13.60 -15.58
N ILE A 43 13.06 -14.75 -15.02
CA ILE A 43 14.20 -14.87 -14.10
C ILE A 43 15.51 -14.37 -14.73
N SER A 44 15.69 -14.53 -16.05
CA SER A 44 16.87 -14.04 -16.76
C SER A 44 16.92 -12.50 -16.80
N GLU A 45 15.76 -11.86 -17.02
CA GLU A 45 15.65 -10.39 -16.98
C GLU A 45 15.87 -9.85 -15.56
N ILE A 46 15.30 -10.51 -14.55
CA ILE A 46 15.50 -10.14 -13.14
C ILE A 46 16.99 -10.23 -12.77
N ARG A 47 17.68 -11.31 -13.18
CA ARG A 47 19.13 -11.47 -12.97
C ARG A 47 19.94 -10.37 -13.63
N LYS A 48 19.59 -9.99 -14.86
CA LYS A 48 20.22 -8.89 -15.59
C LYS A 48 20.02 -7.54 -14.89
N ILE A 49 18.80 -7.26 -14.40
CA ILE A 49 18.48 -6.03 -13.65
C ILE A 49 19.27 -5.96 -12.34
N LEU A 50 19.38 -7.09 -11.63
CA LEU A 50 20.13 -7.19 -10.37
C LEU A 50 21.66 -7.26 -10.57
N GLY A 51 22.15 -7.32 -11.81
CA GLY A 51 23.59 -7.44 -12.10
C GLY A 51 24.20 -8.78 -11.67
N ILE A 52 23.37 -9.82 -11.52
CA ILE A 52 23.78 -11.17 -11.16
C ILE A 52 23.91 -11.95 -12.47
N PHE A 53 25.16 -12.16 -12.92
CA PHE A 53 25.49 -12.96 -14.10
C PHE A 53 25.60 -14.44 -13.76
#